data_AF-A0A5D4HF20-F1
#
_entry.id   AF-A0A5D4HF20-F1
#
_cell.length_a   1.000
_cell.length_b   1.000
_cell.length_c   1.000
_cell.angle_alpha   90.00
_cell.angle_beta   90.00
_cell.angle_gamma   90.00
#
_symmetry.space_group_name_H-M   'P 1'
#
loop_
_entity.id
_entity.type
_entity.pdbx_description
1 polymer ?
#
loop_
_entity_poly.entity_id
_entity_poly.type
_entity_poly.pdbx_seq_one_letter_code
_entity_poly.pdbx_strand_id
1 'polypeptide(L)'
;MNPIKIFLLIYACLNCSDAFAQDQPYAISALVVDTVSWWDEQGQNLLLMEQSELVRNEDEGTSSQWITVTHWLKENNTLTKTWSYQDSIVDCPIDLELRFLAEPQFPDIDKDGYKEIFFMIQSACKGDISPSIVQVIMVDKKRIKYFMEANQKLIFPDGTTDGGDYDLGDFKELSKAYQDHAIKYLTEYYTYMYLAS
;
A
#
# COMPACT_ATOMS: atom_id res chain seq x y z
N MET A 1 -30.46 -8.88 24.41
CA MET A 1 -29.14 -8.63 25.04
C MET A 1 -28.53 -7.41 24.34
N ASN A 2 -28.39 -6.32 25.08
CA ASN A 2 -27.91 -5.02 24.58
C ASN A 2 -26.37 -5.00 24.61
N PRO A 3 -25.67 -4.47 23.60
CA PRO A 3 -24.25 -4.14 23.73
C PRO A 3 -24.09 -2.78 24.41
N ILE A 4 -23.39 -2.77 25.55
CA ILE A 4 -23.00 -1.59 26.30
C ILE A 4 -21.83 -0.91 25.56
N LYS A 5 -22.02 0.34 25.12
CA LYS A 5 -20.95 1.22 24.64
C LYS A 5 -20.24 1.84 25.84
N ILE A 6 -18.93 1.58 25.99
CA ILE A 6 -18.09 2.22 26.99
C ILE A 6 -17.50 3.50 26.38
N PHE A 7 -17.88 4.65 26.94
CA PHE A 7 -17.26 5.95 26.67
C PHE A 7 -16.02 6.08 27.58
N LEU A 8 -14.82 6.23 27.00
CA LEU A 8 -13.64 6.66 27.74
C LEU A 8 -13.68 8.19 27.89
N LEU A 9 -13.76 8.67 29.14
CA LEU A 9 -13.57 10.06 29.53
C LEU A 9 -12.07 10.35 29.63
N ILE A 10 -11.57 11.26 28.79
CA ILE A 10 -10.20 11.79 28.89
C ILE A 10 -10.21 12.89 29.96
N TYR A 11 -9.54 12.64 31.07
CA TYR A 11 -9.19 13.67 32.05
C TYR A 11 -7.98 14.46 31.51
N ALA A 12 -8.15 15.76 31.32
CA ALA A 12 -7.08 16.68 30.98
C ALA A 12 -6.19 16.93 32.21
N CYS A 13 -4.90 16.61 32.11
CA CYS A 13 -3.89 17.12 33.04
C CYS A 13 -3.53 18.56 32.61
N LEU A 14 -3.95 19.53 33.42
CA LEU A 14 -3.46 20.90 33.39
C LEU A 14 -2.10 20.98 34.09
N ASN A 15 -1.16 21.66 33.43
CA ASN A 15 0.11 22.19 33.92
C ASN A 15 1.31 21.23 34.00
N CYS A 16 2.09 21.20 32.91
CA CYS A 16 3.55 21.16 33.01
C CYS A 16 4.12 22.25 32.09
N SER A 17 4.72 23.27 32.69
CA SER A 17 5.34 24.41 32.03
C SER A 17 6.81 24.11 31.68
N ASP A 18 7.15 24.43 30.43
CA ASP A 18 8.44 24.86 29.87
C ASP A 18 9.73 24.07 30.21
N ALA A 19 10.33 23.42 29.21
CA ALA A 19 11.50 23.97 28.51
C ALA A 19 12.14 22.99 27.49
N PHE A 20 12.57 23.57 26.35
CA PHE A 20 13.53 23.11 25.33
C PHE A 20 13.28 21.83 24.51
N ALA A 21 12.85 22.03 23.27
CA ALA A 21 13.57 21.50 22.09
C ALA A 21 13.37 22.45 20.90
N GLN A 22 14.45 22.64 20.16
CA GLN A 22 14.73 23.68 19.18
C GLN A 22 14.47 23.16 17.75
N ASP A 23 14.16 24.09 16.84
CA ASP A 23 14.13 24.02 15.36
C ASP A 23 12.99 23.26 14.62
N GLN A 24 12.39 24.00 13.69
CA GLN A 24 11.16 23.82 12.89
C GLN A 24 11.41 23.03 11.58
N PRO A 25 10.46 22.90 10.63
CA PRO A 25 9.04 22.53 10.71
C PRO A 25 8.68 21.51 9.62
N TYR A 26 8.12 20.36 9.96
CA TYR A 26 7.18 19.71 9.04
C TYR A 26 5.97 19.35 9.87
N ALA A 27 4.91 20.14 9.68
CA ALA A 27 3.59 19.73 10.09
C ALA A 27 3.40 18.32 9.52
N ILE A 28 3.19 17.32 10.38
CA ILE A 28 2.79 15.99 9.94
C ILE A 28 1.40 16.16 9.35
N SER A 29 1.41 16.51 8.06
CA SER A 29 0.26 16.55 7.19
C SER A 29 -0.30 15.13 7.13
N ALA A 30 -1.63 15.02 7.13
CA ALA A 30 -2.37 13.82 7.49
C ALA A 30 -1.93 12.59 6.67
N LEU A 31 -1.30 11.65 7.36
CA LEU A 31 -0.97 10.34 6.82
C LEU A 31 -2.27 9.53 6.66
N VAL A 32 -2.53 9.00 5.47
CA VAL A 32 -3.57 7.96 5.32
C VAL A 32 -2.94 6.67 5.84
N VAL A 33 -3.48 6.20 6.96
CA VAL A 33 -3.01 5.00 7.65
C VAL A 33 -4.11 3.95 7.64
N ASP A 34 -3.82 2.80 7.04
CA ASP A 34 -4.61 1.59 7.21
C ASP A 34 -3.83 0.56 8.01
N THR A 35 -4.51 -0.16 8.90
CA THR A 35 -3.92 -1.24 9.68
C THR A 35 -4.82 -2.45 9.61
N VAL A 36 -4.30 -3.52 9.00
CA VAL A 36 -4.99 -4.80 8.91
C VAL A 36 -4.29 -5.81 9.81
N SER A 37 -5.07 -6.66 10.49
CA SER A 37 -4.51 -7.71 11.35
C SER A 37 -5.14 -9.07 11.06
N TRP A 38 -4.34 -10.12 11.18
CA TRP A 38 -4.80 -11.49 11.02
C TRP A 38 -4.04 -12.44 11.94
N TRP A 39 -4.57 -13.66 12.07
CA TRP A 39 -3.93 -14.75 12.78
C TRP A 39 -3.51 -15.83 11.80
N ASP A 40 -2.32 -16.38 12.01
CA ASP A 40 -1.80 -17.58 11.35
C ASP A 40 -0.92 -18.37 12.34
N GLU A 41 -0.18 -19.38 11.87
CA GLU A 41 0.72 -20.20 12.72
C GLU A 41 1.87 -19.38 13.35
N GLN A 42 2.17 -18.16 12.88
CA GLN A 42 3.18 -17.28 13.49
C GLN A 42 2.64 -16.53 14.70
N GLY A 43 1.31 -16.35 14.80
CA GLY A 43 0.65 -15.56 15.83
C GLY A 43 -0.19 -14.43 15.25
N GLN A 44 -0.24 -13.30 15.96
CA GLN A 44 -1.01 -12.14 15.51
C GLN A 44 -0.15 -11.23 14.63
N ASN A 45 -0.48 -11.15 13.36
CA ASN A 45 0.19 -10.32 12.37
C ASN A 45 -0.54 -8.98 12.21
N LEU A 46 0.20 -7.92 11.93
CA LEU A 46 -0.31 -6.59 11.62
C LEU A 46 0.44 -6.02 10.42
N LEU A 47 -0.30 -5.55 9.42
CA LEU A 47 0.21 -4.82 8.28
C LEU A 47 -0.22 -3.36 8.41
N LEU A 48 0.77 -2.46 8.50
CA LEU A 48 0.59 -1.02 8.52
C LEU A 48 0.90 -0.48 7.12
N MET A 49 -0.07 0.18 6.50
CA MET A 49 0.03 0.76 5.16
C MET A 49 -0.13 2.28 5.28
N GLU A 50 0.90 2.99 4.85
CA GLU A 50 1.05 4.43 5.06
C GLU A 50 1.29 5.11 3.72
N GLN A 51 0.50 6.13 3.41
CA GLN A 51 0.68 6.98 2.24
C GLN A 51 0.83 8.43 2.69
N SER A 52 1.95 9.06 2.31
CA SER A 52 2.18 10.47 2.61
C SER A 52 1.21 11.36 1.85
N GLU A 53 1.01 12.58 2.36
CA GLU A 53 0.46 13.63 1.52
C GLU A 53 1.42 13.97 0.37
N LEU A 54 0.87 14.65 -0.64
CA LEU A 54 1.64 15.20 -1.75
C LEU A 54 2.46 16.40 -1.25
N VAL A 55 3.78 16.30 -1.34
CA VAL A 55 4.70 17.40 -1.02
C VAL A 55 4.98 18.19 -2.30
N ARG A 56 4.66 19.49 -2.31
CA ARG A 56 4.88 20.38 -3.46
C ARG A 56 6.13 21.23 -3.24
N ASN A 57 6.99 21.29 -4.25
CA ASN A 57 8.06 22.27 -4.35
C ASN A 57 7.62 23.37 -5.33
N GLU A 58 7.19 24.51 -4.80
CA GLU A 58 6.67 25.62 -5.61
C GLU A 58 7.75 26.28 -6.48
N ASP A 59 9.00 26.34 -5.99
CA ASP A 59 10.11 26.96 -6.71
C ASP A 59 10.50 26.16 -7.96
N GLU A 60 10.43 24.84 -7.87
CA GLU A 60 10.75 23.92 -8.97
C GLU A 60 9.51 23.49 -9.77
N GLY A 61 8.31 23.79 -9.27
CA GLY A 61 7.05 23.35 -9.87
C GLY A 61 6.89 21.82 -9.85
N THR A 62 7.44 21.15 -8.85
CA THR A 62 7.44 19.69 -8.75
C THR A 62 6.63 19.19 -7.55
N SER A 63 6.27 17.90 -7.58
CA SER A 63 5.57 17.21 -6.50
C SER A 63 6.22 15.86 -6.19
N SER A 64 6.18 15.46 -4.93
CA SER A 64 6.74 14.21 -4.42
C SER A 64 5.74 13.51 -3.48
N GLN A 65 5.77 12.17 -3.47
CA GLN A 65 4.94 11.35 -2.58
C GLN A 65 5.65 10.03 -2.24
N TRP A 66 5.38 9.51 -1.04
CA TRP A 66 5.97 8.29 -0.52
C TRP A 66 4.89 7.34 -0.01
N ILE A 67 5.15 6.04 -0.15
CA ILE A 67 4.38 4.96 0.45
C ILE A 67 5.31 4.10 1.30
N THR A 68 4.83 3.68 2.47
CA THR A 68 5.49 2.71 3.34
C THR A 68 4.52 1.60 3.69
N VAL A 69 5.01 0.35 3.67
CA VAL A 69 4.31 -0.82 4.21
C VAL A 69 5.19 -1.47 5.25
N THR A 70 4.68 -1.65 6.46
CA THR A 70 5.42 -2.26 7.57
C THR A 70 4.64 -3.43 8.15
N HIS A 71 5.30 -4.58 8.29
CA HIS A 71 4.74 -5.75 8.94
C HIS A 71 5.26 -5.93 10.35
N TRP A 72 4.34 -6.19 11.27
CA TRP A 72 4.61 -6.44 12.68
C TRP A 72 4.02 -7.78 13.11
N LEU A 73 4.76 -8.53 13.91
CA LEU A 73 4.31 -9.76 14.54
C LEU A 73 4.17 -9.55 16.04
N LYS A 74 3.04 -9.95 16.61
CA LYS A 74 2.78 -9.90 18.04
C LYS A 74 2.78 -11.30 18.64
N GLU A 75 3.76 -11.56 19.50
CA GLU A 75 3.95 -12.80 20.26
C GLU A 75 4.13 -12.46 21.74
N ASN A 76 3.38 -13.11 22.65
CA ASN A 76 3.57 -12.98 24.11
C ASN A 76 3.70 -11.52 24.62
N ASN A 77 2.83 -10.62 24.14
CA ASN A 77 2.83 -9.17 24.40
C ASN A 77 4.00 -8.36 23.83
N THR A 78 4.90 -8.97 23.07
CA THR A 78 5.93 -8.25 22.31
C THR A 78 5.46 -8.04 20.88
N LEU A 79 5.56 -6.79 20.39
CA LEU A 79 5.31 -6.43 19.00
C LEU A 79 6.64 -6.18 18.30
N THR A 80 6.95 -6.97 17.28
CA THR A 80 8.24 -6.95 16.58
C THR A 80 8.05 -6.59 15.11
N LYS A 81 8.76 -5.56 14.63
CA LYS A 81 8.82 -5.25 13.20
C LYS A 81 9.61 -6.35 12.50
N THR A 82 9.01 -6.99 11.51
CA THR A 82 9.65 -8.13 10.80
C THR A 82 10.22 -7.71 9.46
N TRP A 83 9.54 -6.82 8.73
CA TRP A 83 9.99 -6.26 7.46
C TRP A 83 9.29 -4.93 7.15
N SER A 84 9.84 -4.17 6.21
CA SER A 84 9.17 -3.05 5.57
C SER A 84 9.45 -3.01 4.06
N TYR A 85 8.60 -2.28 3.35
CA TYR A 85 8.72 -1.89 1.96
C TYR A 85 8.46 -0.39 1.85
N GLN A 86 9.15 0.28 0.94
CA GLN A 86 8.99 1.71 0.67
C GLN A 86 9.07 1.93 -0.83
N ASP A 87 8.25 2.84 -1.33
CA ASP A 87 8.32 3.35 -2.69
C ASP A 87 8.01 4.86 -2.71
N SER A 88 8.48 5.55 -3.75
CA SER A 88 8.33 6.99 -3.86
C SER A 88 8.44 7.48 -5.29
N ILE A 89 7.68 8.53 -5.58
CA ILE A 89 7.91 9.38 -6.75
C ILE A 89 8.44 10.71 -6.21
N VAL A 90 9.59 11.15 -6.72
CA VAL A 90 10.27 12.37 -6.28
C VAL A 90 10.39 13.33 -7.46
N ASP A 91 10.14 14.61 -7.19
CA ASP A 91 10.29 15.74 -8.11
C ASP A 91 9.55 15.56 -9.46
N CYS A 92 8.32 15.04 -9.41
CA CYS A 92 7.46 14.94 -10.58
C CYS A 92 7.01 16.34 -11.03
N PRO A 93 7.30 16.79 -12.25
CA PRO A 93 6.98 18.15 -12.71
C PRO A 93 5.53 18.32 -13.22
N ILE A 94 4.72 17.26 -13.13
CA ILE A 94 3.38 17.13 -13.74
C ILE A 94 2.46 16.37 -12.78
N ASP A 95 1.42 15.70 -13.29
CA ASP A 95 0.50 14.96 -12.45
C ASP A 95 1.16 13.69 -11.89
N LEU A 96 1.27 13.67 -10.56
CA LEU A 96 1.78 12.55 -9.78
C LEU A 96 0.60 11.72 -9.26
N GLU A 97 0.69 10.41 -9.42
CA GLU A 97 -0.17 9.43 -8.79
C GLU A 97 0.72 8.39 -8.10
N LEU A 98 0.64 8.26 -6.78
CA LEU A 98 1.20 7.14 -6.04
C LEU A 98 0.19 6.72 -4.97
N ARG A 99 -0.42 5.54 -5.12
CA ARG A 99 -1.44 5.06 -4.17
C ARG A 99 -1.43 3.55 -4.01
N PHE A 100 -2.01 3.08 -2.92
CA PHE A 100 -2.49 1.70 -2.83
C PHE A 100 -3.71 1.51 -3.72
N LEU A 101 -3.65 0.53 -4.63
CA LEU A 101 -4.72 0.31 -5.62
C LEU A 101 -5.82 -0.65 -5.11
N ALA A 102 -5.50 -1.49 -4.13
CA ALA A 102 -6.38 -2.55 -3.65
C ALA A 102 -6.16 -2.82 -2.16
N GLU A 103 -7.18 -3.39 -1.51
CA GLU A 103 -7.06 -3.93 -0.15
C GLU A 103 -6.07 -5.11 -0.12
N PRO A 104 -5.17 -5.19 0.89
CA PRO A 104 -4.20 -6.27 0.96
C PRO A 104 -4.88 -7.63 1.16
N GLN A 105 -4.31 -8.68 0.57
CA GLN A 105 -4.81 -10.05 0.67
C GLN A 105 -3.84 -10.93 1.44
N PHE A 106 -4.40 -11.87 2.22
CA PHE A 106 -3.64 -12.79 3.07
C PHE A 106 -4.03 -14.25 2.82
N PRO A 107 -3.82 -14.77 1.59
CA PRO A 107 -4.07 -16.17 1.28
C PRO A 107 -3.04 -17.08 1.97
N ASP A 108 -3.41 -18.35 2.14
CA ASP A 108 -2.47 -19.44 2.46
C ASP A 108 -2.47 -20.34 1.23
N ILE A 109 -1.59 -20.00 0.27
CA ILE A 109 -1.62 -20.57 -1.09
C ILE A 109 -1.10 -22.02 -1.07
N ASP A 110 -0.03 -22.29 -0.32
CA ASP A 110 0.58 -23.62 -0.23
C ASP A 110 0.04 -24.48 0.92
N LYS A 111 -0.86 -23.94 1.76
CA LYS A 111 -1.58 -24.63 2.85
C LYS A 111 -0.66 -25.09 3.97
N ASP A 112 0.35 -24.30 4.28
CA ASP A 112 1.32 -24.60 5.33
C ASP A 112 0.97 -23.94 6.68
N GLY A 113 -0.13 -23.18 6.73
CA GLY A 113 -0.59 -22.47 7.93
C GLY A 113 0.02 -21.07 8.10
N TYR A 114 0.87 -20.63 7.17
CA TYR A 114 1.45 -19.29 7.12
C TYR A 114 0.84 -18.54 5.94
N LYS A 115 0.29 -17.36 6.19
CA LYS A 115 -0.32 -16.58 5.12
C LYS A 115 0.73 -15.77 4.37
N GLU A 116 0.65 -15.77 3.05
CA GLU A 116 1.37 -14.80 2.22
C GLU A 116 0.72 -13.44 2.29
N ILE A 117 1.51 -12.38 2.15
CA ILE A 117 1.03 -10.99 2.23
C ILE A 117 1.08 -10.38 0.84
N PHE A 118 -0.08 -10.10 0.25
CA PHE A 118 -0.20 -9.44 -1.05
C PHE A 118 -0.68 -8.00 -0.87
N PHE A 119 -0.04 -7.05 -1.54
CA PHE A 119 -0.52 -5.68 -1.66
C PHE A 119 -0.17 -5.13 -3.04
N MET A 120 -0.86 -4.05 -3.43
CA MET A 120 -0.75 -3.49 -4.77
C MET A 120 -0.61 -1.99 -4.72
N ILE A 121 0.35 -1.46 -5.48
CA ILE A 121 0.55 -0.02 -5.65
C ILE A 121 0.36 0.36 -7.12
N GLN A 122 -0.17 1.56 -7.34
CA GLN A 122 -0.22 2.21 -8.64
C GLN A 122 0.65 3.46 -8.60
N SER A 123 1.49 3.63 -9.60
CA SER A 123 2.40 4.76 -9.74
C SER A 123 2.35 5.37 -11.14
N ALA A 124 2.40 6.70 -11.20
CA ALA A 124 2.57 7.47 -12.43
C ALA A 124 3.11 8.88 -12.16
N CYS A 125 3.90 9.39 -13.10
CA CYS A 125 4.25 10.80 -13.23
C CYS A 125 4.11 11.16 -14.72
N LYS A 126 2.94 11.65 -15.11
CA LYS A 126 2.57 11.84 -16.53
C LYS A 126 1.55 12.98 -16.70
N GLY A 127 1.48 13.55 -17.88
CA GLY A 127 0.54 14.62 -18.25
C GLY A 127 -0.43 14.19 -19.36
N ASP A 128 -0.55 12.88 -19.59
CA ASP A 128 -1.38 12.28 -20.63
C ASP A 128 -2.26 11.17 -20.04
N ILE A 129 -3.07 10.56 -20.89
CA ILE A 129 -3.99 9.48 -20.53
C ILE A 129 -3.38 8.07 -20.70
N SER A 130 -2.05 7.96 -20.80
CA SER A 130 -1.40 6.64 -20.92
C SER A 130 -1.66 5.77 -19.68
N PRO A 131 -1.47 4.44 -19.75
CA PRO A 131 -1.57 3.55 -18.59
C PRO A 131 -0.67 3.95 -17.40
N SER A 132 -1.13 3.78 -16.16
CA SER A 132 -0.25 3.86 -14.98
C SER A 132 0.47 2.53 -14.77
N ILE A 133 1.60 2.55 -14.07
CA ILE A 133 2.28 1.32 -13.65
C ILE A 133 1.58 0.77 -12.43
N VAL A 134 1.32 -0.53 -12.41
CA VAL A 134 0.75 -1.26 -11.29
C VAL A 134 1.72 -2.35 -10.88
N GLN A 135 2.08 -2.37 -9.61
CA GLN A 135 2.94 -3.41 -9.04
C GLN A 135 2.16 -4.24 -8.02
N VAL A 136 2.18 -5.55 -8.19
CA VAL A 136 1.73 -6.52 -7.19
C VAL A 136 2.96 -7.01 -6.44
N ILE A 137 2.93 -6.86 -5.13
CA ILE A 137 4.00 -7.28 -4.23
C ILE A 137 3.47 -8.39 -3.32
N MET A 138 4.18 -9.52 -3.29
CA MET A 138 3.95 -10.59 -2.34
C MET A 138 5.13 -10.71 -1.38
N VAL A 139 4.85 -10.96 -0.10
CA VAL A 139 5.86 -11.30 0.90
C VAL A 139 5.55 -12.67 1.51
N ASP A 140 6.51 -13.59 1.43
CA ASP A 140 6.36 -14.95 1.95
C ASP A 140 6.69 -15.05 3.45
N LYS A 141 6.51 -16.24 4.04
CA LYS A 141 6.86 -16.52 5.44
C LYS A 141 8.34 -16.32 5.77
N LYS A 142 9.23 -16.41 4.77
CA LYS A 142 10.67 -16.13 4.89
C LYS A 142 11.00 -14.65 4.71
N ARG A 143 9.98 -13.81 4.51
CA ARG A 143 10.07 -12.35 4.31
C ARG A 143 10.74 -11.96 3.00
N ILE A 144 10.78 -12.89 2.05
CA ILE A 144 11.24 -12.67 0.69
C ILE A 144 10.11 -11.95 -0.06
N LYS A 145 10.47 -10.89 -0.79
CA LYS A 145 9.53 -10.10 -1.59
C LYS A 145 9.59 -10.55 -3.04
N TYR A 146 8.43 -10.64 -3.67
CA TYR A 146 8.26 -11.02 -5.06
C TYR A 146 7.44 -9.94 -5.76
N PHE A 147 7.88 -9.52 -6.94
CA PHE A 147 7.30 -8.42 -7.69
C PHE A 147 6.74 -8.89 -9.04
N MET A 148 5.53 -8.46 -9.34
CA MET A 148 4.90 -8.53 -10.67
C MET A 148 4.50 -7.11 -11.07
N GLU A 149 4.78 -6.72 -12.31
CA GLU A 149 4.47 -5.40 -12.84
C GLU A 149 3.46 -5.48 -13.97
N ALA A 150 2.61 -4.48 -14.11
CA ALA A 150 1.60 -4.39 -15.14
C ALA A 150 1.36 -2.95 -15.58
N ASN A 151 0.97 -2.79 -16.85
CA ASN A 151 0.34 -1.56 -17.31
C ASN A 151 -1.15 -1.61 -16.95
N GLN A 152 -1.65 -0.54 -16.33
CA GLN A 152 -3.07 -0.36 -16.05
C GLN A 152 -3.89 -0.61 -17.33
N LYS A 153 -5.02 -1.30 -17.22
CA LYS A 153 -5.90 -1.52 -18.34
C LYS A 153 -6.89 -0.36 -18.48
N LEU A 154 -6.80 0.38 -19.57
CA LEU A 154 -7.72 1.46 -19.88
C LEU A 154 -8.81 0.97 -20.83
N ILE A 155 -10.05 1.38 -20.59
CA ILE A 155 -11.19 1.17 -21.49
C ILE A 155 -11.78 2.53 -21.82
N PHE A 156 -11.78 2.90 -23.09
CA PHE A 156 -12.32 4.17 -23.58
C PHE A 156 -13.81 4.08 -23.93
N PRO A 157 -14.52 5.23 -24.05
CA PRO A 157 -15.96 5.23 -24.32
C PRO A 157 -16.36 4.59 -25.66
N ASP A 158 -15.44 4.56 -26.64
CA ASP A 158 -15.64 3.91 -27.93
C ASP A 158 -15.37 2.39 -27.91
N GLY A 159 -15.02 1.85 -26.73
CA GLY A 159 -14.71 0.44 -26.51
C GLY A 159 -13.27 0.06 -26.82
N THR A 160 -12.43 1.01 -27.27
CA THR A 160 -11.00 0.75 -27.44
C THR A 160 -10.29 0.58 -26.09
N THR A 161 -9.16 -0.11 -26.10
CA THR A 161 -8.38 -0.39 -24.89
C THR A 161 -6.92 -0.04 -25.08
N ASP A 162 -6.27 0.39 -24.00
CA ASP A 162 -4.82 0.61 -23.93
C ASP A 162 -4.24 -0.01 -22.65
N GLY A 163 -2.99 -0.44 -22.71
CA GLY A 163 -2.31 -1.19 -21.64
C GLY A 163 -2.95 -2.56 -21.34
N GLY A 164 -2.88 -2.97 -20.08
CA GLY A 164 -3.43 -4.24 -19.60
C GLY A 164 -2.49 -5.44 -19.70
N ASP A 165 -1.31 -5.26 -20.28
CA ASP A 165 -0.23 -6.23 -20.25
C ASP A 165 0.48 -6.27 -18.89
N TYR A 166 1.10 -7.41 -18.58
CA TYR A 166 1.82 -7.63 -17.34
C TYR A 166 3.06 -8.49 -17.56
N ASP A 167 4.08 -8.26 -16.75
CA ASP A 167 5.24 -9.11 -16.58
C ASP A 167 5.20 -9.76 -15.19
N LEU A 168 5.15 -11.10 -15.19
CA LEU A 168 5.19 -11.91 -13.97
C LEU A 168 6.42 -11.65 -13.09
N GLY A 169 7.51 -11.09 -13.62
CA GLY A 169 8.69 -10.75 -12.82
C GLY A 169 9.19 -11.95 -11.99
N ASP A 170 9.34 -11.77 -10.69
CA ASP A 170 9.81 -12.82 -9.78
C ASP A 170 8.82 -13.98 -9.63
N PHE A 171 7.53 -13.77 -9.92
CA PHE A 171 6.53 -14.82 -9.84
C PHE A 171 6.77 -15.96 -10.86
N LYS A 172 7.62 -15.73 -11.88
CA LYS A 172 8.05 -16.77 -12.82
C LYS A 172 8.75 -17.95 -12.11
N GLU A 173 9.41 -17.68 -10.99
CA GLU A 173 10.12 -18.67 -10.18
C GLU A 173 9.20 -19.40 -9.18
N LEU A 174 7.97 -18.91 -9.01
CA LEU A 174 6.99 -19.48 -8.10
C LEU A 174 6.10 -20.51 -8.80
N SER A 175 5.44 -21.35 -8.01
CA SER A 175 4.47 -22.31 -8.54
C SER A 175 3.30 -21.60 -9.22
N LYS A 176 2.63 -22.31 -10.14
CA LYS A 176 1.48 -21.76 -10.87
C LYS A 176 0.36 -21.23 -9.96
N ALA A 177 0.20 -21.79 -8.75
CA ALA A 177 -0.81 -21.32 -7.80
C ALA A 177 -0.56 -19.86 -7.36
N TYR A 178 0.70 -19.49 -7.13
CA TYR A 178 1.08 -18.11 -6.80
C TYR A 178 0.87 -17.16 -7.98
N GLN A 179 1.26 -17.61 -9.18
CA GLN A 179 1.07 -16.83 -10.42
C GLN A 179 -0.42 -16.58 -10.67
N ASP A 180 -1.25 -17.63 -10.58
CA ASP A 180 -2.70 -17.54 -10.80
C ASP A 180 -3.36 -16.60 -9.78
N HIS A 181 -2.92 -16.65 -8.52
CA HIS A 181 -3.42 -15.74 -7.48
C HIS A 181 -3.04 -14.29 -7.77
N ALA A 182 -1.77 -14.03 -8.11
CA ALA A 182 -1.28 -12.69 -8.42
C ALA A 182 -2.01 -12.08 -9.63
N ILE A 183 -2.18 -12.85 -10.71
CA ILE A 183 -2.94 -12.44 -11.90
C ILE A 183 -4.39 -12.14 -11.54
N LYS A 184 -5.04 -13.02 -10.77
CA LYS A 184 -6.42 -12.80 -10.34
C LYS A 184 -6.54 -11.49 -9.56
N TYR A 185 -5.67 -11.29 -8.57
CA TYR A 185 -5.63 -10.08 -7.75
C TYR A 185 -5.41 -8.84 -8.61
N LEU A 186 -4.44 -8.85 -9.54
CA LEU A 186 -4.22 -7.76 -10.50
C LEU A 186 -5.48 -7.43 -11.31
N THR A 187 -6.07 -8.43 -11.96
CA THR A 187 -7.17 -8.23 -12.92
C THR A 187 -8.45 -7.68 -12.30
N GLU A 188 -8.63 -7.84 -10.99
CA GLU A 188 -9.78 -7.32 -10.25
C GLU A 188 -9.72 -5.80 -10.05
N TYR A 189 -8.52 -5.20 -9.97
CA TYR A 189 -8.35 -3.80 -9.57
C TYR A 189 -7.68 -2.91 -10.63
N TYR A 190 -6.92 -3.47 -11.57
CA TYR A 190 -6.09 -2.66 -12.49
C TYR A 190 -6.84 -2.08 -13.71
N THR A 191 -8.16 -2.27 -13.82
CA THR A 191 -8.95 -1.76 -14.95
C THR A 191 -9.58 -0.42 -14.60
N TYR A 192 -9.40 0.58 -15.48
CA TYR A 192 -10.06 1.87 -15.41
C TYR A 192 -10.92 2.11 -16.67
N MET A 193 -12.18 2.49 -16.46
CA MET A 193 -13.14 2.75 -17.53
C MET A 193 -13.44 4.24 -17.60
N TYR A 194 -13.10 4.86 -18.73
CA TYR A 194 -13.51 6.23 -19.04
C TYR A 194 -14.98 6.23 -19.46
N LEU A 195 -15.77 7.07 -18.82
CA LEU A 195 -17.18 7.27 -19.15
C LEU A 195 -17.32 8.37 -20.20
N ALA A 196 -18.29 8.22 -21.10
CA ALA A 196 -18.67 9.31 -22.00
C ALA A 196 -19.17 10.50 -21.16
N SER A 197 -18.58 11.68 -21.38
CA SER A 197 -19.03 12.96 -20.82
C SER A 197 -20.30 13.46 -21.48
#